data_AF-A0A1M4TY47-F1
#
_entry.id   AF-A0A1M4TY47-F1
#
_cell.length_a   1.000
_cell.length_b   1.000
_cell.length_c   1.000
_cell.angle_alpha   90.00
_cell.angle_beta   90.00
_cell.angle_gamma   90.00
#
_symmetry.space_group_name_H-M   'P 1'
#
loop_
_entity.id
_entity.type
_entity.pdbx_description
1 polymer ?
#
loop_
_entity_poly.entity_id
_entity_poly.type
_entity_poly.pdbx_seq_one_letter_code
_entity_poly.pdbx_strand_id
1 'polypeptide(L)' 'MRLKPIVLTLSPEEAQEVVRIDMDADAPAALDFLRTVLAKRVKEALKTH' A
#
# COMPACT_ATOMS: atom_id res chain seq x y z
N MET A 1 4.94 0.85 25.08
CA MET A 1 4.60 -0.33 24.24
C MET A 1 5.54 -0.33 23.04
N ARG A 2 6.24 -1.45 22.73
CA ARG A 2 6.97 -1.57 21.46
C ARG A 2 5.97 -2.07 20.42
N LEU A 3 5.54 -1.19 19.52
CA LEU A 3 4.71 -1.59 18.38
C LEU A 3 5.53 -2.52 17.48
N LYS A 4 4.99 -3.69 17.15
CA LYS A 4 5.59 -4.55 16.14
C LYS A 4 5.41 -3.88 14.77
N PRO A 5 6.45 -3.83 13.92
CA PRO A 5 6.32 -3.25 12.59
C PRO A 5 5.34 -4.07 11.73
N ILE A 6 4.46 -3.38 11.01
CA ILE A 6 3.65 -4.00 9.95
C ILE A 6 4.49 -3.93 8.67
N VAL A 7 4.87 -5.10 8.15
CA VAL A 7 5.60 -5.22 6.88
C VAL A 7 4.60 -5.66 5.81
N LEU A 8 4.44 -4.84 4.77
CA LEU A 8 3.59 -5.16 3.63
C LEU A 8 4.49 -5.54 2.45
N THR A 9 4.32 -6.76 1.94
CA THR A 9 4.95 -7.19 0.68
C THR A 9 4.06 -6.74 -0.48
N LEU A 10 4.62 -6.10 -1.50
CA LEU A 10 3.92 -5.77 -2.74
C LEU A 10 4.24 -6.81 -3.81
N SER A 11 3.29 -7.08 -4.71
CA SER A 11 3.60 -7.81 -5.94
C SER A 11 4.44 -6.93 -6.88
N PRO A 12 5.14 -7.51 -7.87
CA PRO A 12 5.87 -6.74 -8.87
C PRO A 12 5.01 -5.68 -9.58
N GLU A 13 3.74 -6.00 -9.87
CA GLU A 13 2.79 -5.11 -10.53
C GLU A 13 2.39 -3.94 -9.62
N GLU A 14 2.13 -4.21 -8.34
CA GLU A 14 1.84 -3.17 -7.35
C GLU A 14 3.05 -2.25 -7.13
N ALA A 15 4.27 -2.80 -7.15
CA ALA A 15 5.49 -2.02 -7.03
C ALA A 15 5.73 -1.13 -8.27
N GLN A 16 5.45 -1.64 -9.47
CA GLN A 16 5.49 -0.84 -10.71
C GLN A 16 4.49 0.30 -10.68
N GLU A 17 3.28 0.05 -10.18
CA GLU A 17 2.23 1.08 -10.08
C GLU A 17 2.63 2.21 -9.13
N VAL A 18 3.29 1.91 -8.01
CA VAL A 18 3.85 2.95 -7.11
C VAL A 18 4.84 3.85 -7.84
N VAL A 19 5.76 3.26 -8.62
CA VAL A 19 6.75 4.02 -9.39
C VAL A 19 6.07 4.89 -10.45
N ARG A 20 5.08 4.34 -11.16
CA ARG A 20 4.30 5.08 -12.16
C ARG A 20 3.59 6.29 -11.55
N ILE A 21 2.89 6.10 -10.43
CA ILE A 21 2.17 7.16 -9.71
C ILE A 21 3.12 8.29 -9.29
N ASP A 22 4.30 7.95 -8.78
CA ASP A 22 5.32 8.92 -8.37
C ASP A 22 5.84 9.74 -9.57
N MET A 23 6.17 9.05 -10.67
CA MET A 23 6.65 9.70 -11.90
C MET A 23 5.62 10.67 -12.51
N ASP A 24 4.35 10.28 -12.51
CA ASP A 24 3.27 11.05 -13.13
C ASP A 24 2.70 12.13 -12.19
N ALA A 25 3.10 12.14 -10.90
CA ALA A 25 2.49 12.94 -9.84
C ALA A 25 0.95 12.81 -9.80
N ASP A 26 0.44 11.61 -10.08
CA ASP A 26 -0.98 11.31 -10.27
C ASP A 26 -1.69 11.13 -8.92
N ALA A 27 -2.15 12.24 -8.34
CA ALA A 27 -2.85 12.24 -7.06
C ALA A 27 -4.14 11.38 -7.04
N PRO A 28 -4.99 11.38 -8.08
CA PRO A 28 -6.11 10.44 -8.18
C PRO A 28 -5.67 8.97 -8.10
N ALA A 29 -4.66 8.56 -8.88
CA ALA A 29 -4.18 7.18 -8.84
C ALA A 29 -3.53 6.81 -7.51
N ALA A 30 -2.80 7.73 -6.88
CA ALA A 30 -2.24 7.53 -5.54
C ALA A 30 -3.34 7.23 -4.50
N LEU A 31 -4.43 7.99 -4.54
CA LEU A 31 -5.56 7.81 -3.62
C LEU A 31 -6.28 6.48 -3.87
N ASP A 32 -6.44 6.09 -5.14
CA ASP A 32 -7.05 4.81 -5.50
C ASP A 32 -6.19 3.64 -5.01
N PHE A 33 -4.89 3.64 -5.33
CA PHE A 33 -3.93 2.61 -4.89
C PHE A 33 -3.92 2.47 -3.35
N LEU A 34 -3.96 3.58 -2.63
CA LEU A 34 -4.03 3.55 -1.16
C LEU A 34 -5.32 2.86 -0.67
N ARG A 35 -6.47 3.14 -1.29
CA ARG A 35 -7.76 2.60 -0.84
C ARG A 35 -7.96 1.14 -1.21
N THR A 36 -7.51 0.74 -2.39
CA THR A 36 -7.78 -0.59 -2.96
C THR A 36 -6.72 -1.61 -2.57
N VAL A 37 -5.45 -1.19 -2.51
CA VAL A 37 -4.31 -2.08 -2.22
C VAL A 37 -3.88 -1.95 -0.77
N LEU A 38 -3.35 -0.77 -0.38
CA LEU A 38 -2.68 -0.61 0.91
C LEU A 38 -3.64 -0.74 2.09
N ALA A 39 -4.77 -0.02 2.06
CA ALA A 39 -5.74 -0.03 3.16
C ALA A 39 -6.34 -1.41 3.40
N LYS A 40 -6.53 -2.21 2.34
CA LYS A 40 -6.99 -3.60 2.47
C LYS A 40 -5.94 -4.46 3.17
N ARG A 41 -4.69 -4.43 2.71
CA ARG A 41 -3.59 -5.21 3.30
C ARG A 41 -3.28 -4.81 4.75
N VAL A 42 -3.32 -3.50 5.07
CA VAL A 42 -3.14 -3.02 6.44
C VAL A 42 -4.26 -3.53 7.36
N LYS A 43 -5.52 -3.49 6.91
CA LYS A 43 -6.65 -4.03 7.70
C LYS A 43 -6.50 -5.53 7.94
N GLU A 44 -6.05 -6.29 6.96
CA GLU A 44 -5.80 -7.74 7.10
C GLU A 44 -4.66 -8.02 8.08
N ALA A 45 -3.55 -7.26 7.99
CA ALA A 45 -2.44 -7.38 8.92
C ALA A 45 -2.85 -7.05 10.36
N LEU A 46 -3.68 -6.00 10.55
CA LEU A 46 -4.19 -5.60 11.87
C LEU A 46 -5.20 -6.59 12.46
N LYS A 47 -5.98 -7.30 11.65
CA LYS A 47 -6.92 -8.33 12.13
C LYS A 47 -6.24 -9.61 12.59
N THR A 48 -5.02 -9.84 12.12
CA THR A 48 -4.24 -11.06 12.41
C THR A 48 -3.41 -10.91 13.70
N HIS A 49 -3.48 -9.75 14.35
CA HIS A 49 -2.82 -9.41 15.62
C HIS A 49 -3.82 -9.25 16.76
#